data_AF-A0A4P5ZIA8-F1
#
_entry.id   AF-A0A4P5ZIA8-F1
#
_cell.length_a   1.000
_cell.length_b   1.000
_cell.length_c   1.000
_cell.angle_alpha   90.00
_cell.angle_beta   90.00
_cell.angle_gamma   90.00
#
_symmetry.space_group_name_H-M   'P 1'
#
loop_
_entity.id
_entity.type
_entity.pdbx_description
1 polymer ?
#
loop_
_entity_poly.entity_id
_entity_poly.type
_entity_poly.pdbx_seq_one_letter_code
_entity_poly.pdbx_strand_id
1 'polypeptide(L)'
;MRKSFPTMDQKLEGTPKATLQLAGRKITRSEITNHWGTRLQWRVSRDGKEIATPVCGPELTFEHPDKTPGKYEVVLQQFHYVSYAKDKDGKFTASKYINISEPVSYTI
;
A
#
# COMPACT_ATOMS: atom_id res chain seq x y z
N MET A 1 -20.93 -8.50 39.32
CA MET A 1 -21.46 -8.51 37.95
C MET A 1 -20.48 -7.75 37.06
N ARG A 2 -19.66 -8.43 36.25
CA ARG A 2 -18.70 -7.75 35.33
C ARG A 2 -19.43 -7.44 34.03
N LYS A 3 -19.52 -6.16 33.68
CA LYS A 3 -20.05 -5.73 32.38
C LYS A 3 -19.13 -6.28 31.29
N SER A 4 -19.64 -7.17 30.44
CA SER A 4 -18.96 -7.57 29.21
C SER A 4 -19.00 -6.36 28.28
N PHE A 5 -17.83 -5.84 27.91
CA PHE A 5 -17.74 -4.89 26.81
C PHE A 5 -18.08 -5.64 25.51
N PRO A 6 -18.82 -5.02 24.57
CA PRO A 6 -19.02 -5.64 23.26
C PRO A 6 -17.66 -5.89 22.62
N THR A 7 -17.44 -7.12 22.15
CA THR A 7 -16.31 -7.47 21.30
C THR A 7 -16.38 -6.55 20.08
N MET A 8 -15.38 -5.70 19.86
CA MET A 8 -15.26 -4.99 18.59
C MET A 8 -14.94 -6.02 17.51
N ASP A 9 -15.97 -6.62 16.91
CA ASP A 9 -15.85 -7.30 15.64
C ASP A 9 -15.49 -6.24 14.58
N GLN A 10 -14.20 -6.02 14.38
CA GLN A 10 -13.72 -5.26 13.22
C GLN A 10 -14.00 -6.10 11.98
N LYS A 11 -15.23 -5.98 11.47
CA LYS A 11 -15.65 -6.60 10.22
C LYS A 11 -14.88 -5.92 9.09
N LEU A 12 -13.84 -6.59 8.57
CA LEU A 12 -13.11 -6.17 7.37
C LEU A 12 -14.03 -6.35 6.16
N GLU A 13 -15.02 -5.49 5.99
CA GLU A 13 -15.92 -5.57 4.85
C GLU A 13 -15.22 -4.98 3.61
N GLY A 14 -14.81 -5.87 2.69
CA GLY A 14 -14.33 -5.52 1.35
C GLY A 14 -12.81 -5.41 1.19
N THR A 15 -12.37 -5.43 -0.07
CA THR A 15 -10.98 -5.19 -0.46
C THR A 15 -10.69 -3.68 -0.42
N PRO A 16 -9.57 -3.24 0.17
CA PRO A 16 -9.22 -1.84 0.23
C PRO A 16 -8.98 -1.30 -1.16
N LYS A 17 -9.43 -0.06 -1.39
CA LYS A 17 -9.29 0.60 -2.69
C LYS A 17 -9.01 2.08 -2.52
N ALA A 18 -8.13 2.58 -3.37
CA ALA A 18 -7.85 4.00 -3.58
C ALA A 18 -7.57 4.25 -5.08
N THR A 19 -7.75 5.51 -5.47
CA THR A 19 -7.36 6.03 -6.79
C THR A 19 -6.13 6.91 -6.65
N LEU A 20 -5.32 6.96 -7.70
CA LEU A 20 -4.14 7.80 -7.79
C LEU A 20 -4.32 8.83 -8.90
N GLN A 21 -3.89 10.05 -8.63
CA GLN A 21 -3.76 11.13 -9.62
C GLN A 21 -2.29 11.53 -9.72
N LEU A 22 -1.87 11.88 -10.92
CA LEU A 22 -0.50 12.27 -11.22
C LEU A 22 -0.48 13.69 -11.79
N ALA A 23 0.37 14.54 -11.21
CA ALA A 23 0.69 15.88 -11.72
C ALA A 23 2.21 16.02 -11.85
N GLY A 24 2.72 15.87 -13.07
CA GLY A 24 4.16 15.73 -13.30
C GLY A 24 4.69 14.46 -12.63
N ARG A 25 5.48 14.61 -11.56
CA ARG A 25 6.00 13.51 -10.72
C ARG A 25 5.29 13.36 -9.37
N LYS A 26 4.43 14.31 -9.03
CA LYS A 26 3.71 14.32 -7.76
C LYS A 26 2.47 13.44 -7.89
N ILE A 27 2.38 12.45 -7.02
CA ILE A 27 1.26 11.51 -6.93
C ILE A 27 0.39 11.95 -5.77
N THR A 28 -0.93 11.93 -5.96
CA THR A 28 -1.92 12.17 -4.91
C THR A 28 -2.87 10.99 -4.85
N ARG A 29 -3.03 10.36 -3.68
CA ARG A 29 -4.04 9.32 -3.46
C ARG A 29 -5.34 9.92 -2.94
N SER A 30 -6.46 9.27 -3.25
CA SER A 30 -7.71 9.47 -2.50
C SER A 30 -7.65 8.83 -1.11
N GLU A 31 -8.70 9.06 -0.32
CA GLU A 31 -8.96 8.26 0.86
C GLU A 31 -9.11 6.78 0.51
N ILE A 32 -8.69 5.91 1.43
CA ILE A 32 -8.73 4.47 1.22
C ILE A 32 -10.07 3.95 1.74
N THR A 33 -10.87 3.42 0.84
CA THR A 33 -12.10 2.70 1.20
C THR A 33 -11.76 1.30 1.72
N ASN A 34 -12.57 0.77 2.64
CA ASN A 34 -12.37 -0.55 3.28
C ASN A 34 -10.96 -0.73 3.88
N HIS A 35 -10.38 0.33 4.43
CA HIS A 35 -9.03 0.31 4.98
C HIS A 35 -8.93 -0.67 6.16
N TRP A 36 -8.00 -1.62 6.09
CA TRP A 36 -7.88 -2.70 7.09
C TRP A 36 -7.14 -2.31 8.38
N GLY A 37 -6.62 -1.09 8.46
CA GLY A 37 -5.81 -0.65 9.61
C GLY A 37 -4.38 -1.23 9.60
N THR A 38 -3.96 -1.83 8.49
CA THR A 38 -2.62 -2.39 8.31
C THR A 38 -1.69 -1.45 7.55
N ARG A 39 -0.40 -1.82 7.49
CA ARG A 39 0.67 -1.01 6.87
C ARG A 39 0.37 -0.69 5.41
N LEU A 40 0.67 0.54 5.02
CA LEU A 40 0.61 1.02 3.65
C LEU A 40 2.01 1.32 3.13
N GLN A 41 2.23 1.06 1.84
CA GLN A 41 3.44 1.45 1.15
C GLN A 41 3.16 1.86 -0.30
N TRP A 42 4.05 2.67 -0.85
CA TRP A 42 4.14 2.86 -2.28
C TRP A 42 5.07 1.78 -2.83
N ARG A 43 4.71 1.14 -3.93
CA ARG A 43 5.65 0.33 -4.71
C ARG A 43 6.04 1.12 -5.93
N VAL A 44 7.32 1.40 -6.08
CA VAL A 44 7.89 2.15 -7.20
C VAL A 44 8.73 1.21 -8.05
N SER A 45 8.40 1.15 -9.33
CA SER A 45 9.17 0.43 -10.34
C SER A 45 9.74 1.41 -11.36
N ARG A 46 10.93 1.11 -11.89
CA ARG A 46 11.51 1.76 -13.07
C ARG A 46 11.82 0.69 -14.11
N ASP A 47 11.35 0.90 -15.34
CA ASP A 47 11.53 -0.01 -16.48
C ASP A 47 11.14 -1.46 -16.14
N GLY A 48 10.03 -1.61 -15.41
CA GLY A 48 9.48 -2.90 -14.99
C GLY A 48 10.16 -3.53 -13.76
N LYS A 49 11.23 -2.94 -13.23
CA LYS A 49 11.92 -3.43 -12.02
C LYS A 49 11.55 -2.59 -10.80
N GLU A 50 11.17 -3.25 -9.70
CA GLU A 50 10.97 -2.58 -8.41
C GLU A 50 12.29 -1.97 -7.92
N ILE A 51 12.25 -0.68 -7.57
CA ILE A 51 13.41 0.08 -7.10
C ILE A 51 13.22 0.64 -5.68
N ALA A 52 11.98 0.80 -5.22
CA ALA A 52 11.71 1.30 -3.87
C ALA A 52 10.32 0.91 -3.36
N THR A 53 10.23 0.76 -2.03
CA THR A 53 8.99 0.52 -1.28
C THR A 53 8.80 1.49 -0.10
N PRO A 54 8.77 2.81 -0.32
CA PRO A 54 8.65 3.76 0.77
C PRO A 54 7.29 3.63 1.47
N VAL A 55 7.30 3.80 2.79
CA VAL A 55 6.09 3.79 3.61
C VAL A 55 5.15 4.91 3.15
N CYS A 56 3.86 4.60 3.02
CA CYS A 56 2.84 5.62 2.81
C CYS A 56 2.46 6.23 4.16
N GLY A 57 2.95 7.45 4.41
CA GLY A 57 2.63 8.22 5.60
C GLY A 57 1.19 8.79 5.61
N PRO A 58 0.89 9.69 6.56
CA PRO A 58 -0.43 10.30 6.67
C PRO A 58 -0.75 11.26 5.51
N GLU A 59 0.28 11.87 4.92
CA GLU A 59 0.16 12.73 3.75
C GLU A 59 -0.45 12.00 2.56
N LEU A 60 -1.37 12.67 1.86
CA LEU A 60 -2.00 12.13 0.65
C LEU A 60 -1.08 12.19 -0.57
N THR A 61 -0.01 12.98 -0.50
CA THR A 61 0.88 13.22 -1.63
C THR A 61 2.23 12.53 -1.46
N PHE A 62 2.76 12.03 -2.56
CA PHE A 62 4.05 11.37 -2.63
C PHE A 62 4.80 11.80 -3.90
N GLU A 63 6.09 12.05 -3.79
CA GLU A 63 6.99 12.23 -4.93
C GLU A 63 8.23 11.38 -4.69
N HIS A 64 8.53 10.48 -5.62
CA HIS A 64 9.74 9.67 -5.54
C HIS A 64 10.97 10.53 -5.84
N PRO A 65 12.02 10.53 -4.99
CA PRO A 65 13.16 11.45 -5.14
C PRO A 65 14.10 11.09 -6.29
N ASP A 66 14.19 9.82 -6.72
CA ASP A 66 15.05 9.42 -7.83
C ASP A 66 14.66 10.16 -9.11
N LYS A 67 15.67 10.61 -9.87
CA LYS A 67 15.52 11.34 -11.14
C LYS A 67 16.23 10.66 -12.30
N THR A 68 16.72 9.44 -12.10
CA THR A 68 17.34 8.67 -13.18
C THR A 68 16.33 8.49 -14.31
N PRO A 69 16.71 8.69 -15.59
CA PRO A 69 15.80 8.51 -16.71
C PRO A 69 15.20 7.10 -16.78
N GLY A 70 13.97 7.00 -17.27
CA GLY A 70 13.25 5.74 -17.43
C GLY A 70 11.75 5.87 -17.19
N LYS A 71 11.01 4.80 -17.49
CA LYS A 71 9.56 4.74 -17.22
C LYS A 71 9.34 4.30 -15.78
N TYR A 72 8.76 5.19 -14.98
CA TYR A 72 8.34 4.92 -13.62
C TYR A 72 6.89 4.46 -13.57
N GLU A 73 6.62 3.48 -12.70
CA GLU A 73 5.27 3.04 -12.35
C GLU A 73 5.16 3.04 -10.82
N VAL A 74 4.08 3.65 -10.30
CA VAL A 74 3.82 3.72 -8.88
C VAL A 74 2.42 3.21 -8.57
N VAL A 75 2.33 2.33 -7.58
CA VAL A 75 1.07 1.76 -7.09
C VAL A 75 1.01 1.84 -5.57
N LEU A 76 -0.17 2.08 -5.02
CA LEU A 76 -0.40 2.03 -3.58
C LEU A 76 -0.69 0.59 -3.16
N GLN A 77 -0.07 0.14 -2.07
CA GLN A 77 -0.25 -1.19 -1.52
C GLN A 77 -0.66 -1.15 -0.05
N GLN A 78 -1.47 -2.13 0.35
CA GLN A 78 -1.80 -2.41 1.75
C GLN A 78 -1.39 -3.83 2.13
N PHE A 79 -0.88 -4.01 3.35
CA PHE A 79 -0.51 -5.32 3.83
C PHE A 79 -1.76 -6.15 4.17
N HIS A 80 -1.94 -7.25 3.46
CA HIS A 80 -3.00 -8.22 3.72
C HIS A 80 -2.49 -9.26 4.71
N TYR A 81 -3.04 -9.25 5.92
CA TYR A 81 -2.72 -10.24 6.94
C TYR A 81 -3.64 -11.45 6.80
N VAL A 82 -3.07 -12.59 6.37
CA VAL A 82 -3.81 -13.85 6.16
C VAL A 82 -3.51 -14.85 7.28
N SER A 83 -2.24 -14.95 7.69
CA SER A 83 -1.78 -15.88 8.72
C SER A 83 -0.49 -15.40 9.37
N TYR A 84 -0.26 -15.83 10.62
CA TYR A 84 1.01 -15.63 11.33
C TYR A 84 2.09 -16.65 10.92
N ALA A 85 1.75 -17.63 10.07
CA ALA A 85 2.71 -18.62 9.60
C ALA A 85 3.93 -17.92 8.96
N LYS A 86 5.11 -18.28 9.44
CA LYS A 86 6.40 -17.75 8.98
C LYS A 86 7.30 -18.86 8.49
N ASP A 87 8.16 -18.55 7.53
CA ASP A 87 9.24 -19.43 7.11
C ASP A 87 10.38 -19.44 8.14
N LYS A 88 11.43 -20.21 7.84
CA LYS A 88 12.63 -20.32 8.71
C LYS A 88 13.37 -18.99 8.89
N ASP A 89 13.15 -18.03 7.97
CA ASP A 89 13.75 -16.69 8.01
C ASP A 89 12.84 -15.67 8.70
N GLY A 90 11.70 -16.12 9.25
CA GLY A 90 10.74 -15.28 9.97
C GLY A 90 9.84 -14.43 9.05
N LYS A 91 9.81 -14.68 7.75
CA LYS A 91 8.95 -13.98 6.80
C LYS A 91 7.59 -14.65 6.74
N PHE A 92 6.52 -13.85 6.67
CA PHE A 92 5.18 -14.39 6.51
C PHE A 92 5.05 -15.17 5.20
N THR A 93 4.47 -16.37 5.26
CA THR A 93 4.32 -17.23 4.07
C THR A 93 3.06 -16.95 3.29
N ALA A 94 2.01 -16.46 3.96
CA ALA A 94 0.71 -16.16 3.34
C ALA A 94 0.38 -14.65 3.31
N SER A 95 0.86 -13.89 4.30
CA SER A 95 0.58 -12.46 4.42
C SER A 95 1.51 -11.65 3.51
N LYS A 96 0.95 -10.74 2.72
CA LYS A 96 1.68 -10.00 1.69
C LYS A 96 1.08 -8.62 1.43
N TYR A 97 1.86 -7.74 0.84
CA TYR A 97 1.32 -6.51 0.25
C TYR A 97 0.50 -6.84 -1.00
N ILE A 98 -0.68 -6.23 -1.09
CA ILE A 98 -1.53 -6.28 -2.28
C ILE A 98 -1.69 -4.86 -2.84
N ASN A 99 -1.85 -4.75 -4.16
CA ASN A 99 -2.19 -3.48 -4.79
C ASN A 99 -3.61 -3.10 -4.41
N ILE A 100 -3.79 -1.85 -3.99
CA ILE A 100 -5.10 -1.29 -3.66
C ILE A 100 -5.46 -0.10 -4.57
N SER A 101 -4.64 0.18 -5.57
CA SER A 101 -4.91 1.13 -6.63
C SER A 101 -4.49 0.58 -7.98
N GLU A 102 -4.98 1.21 -9.04
CA GLU A 102 -4.33 1.11 -10.35
C GLU A 102 -2.98 1.83 -10.31
N PRO A 103 -1.98 1.38 -11.08
CA PRO A 103 -0.70 2.06 -11.18
C PRO A 103 -0.84 3.37 -11.98
N VAL A 104 -0.09 4.39 -11.58
CA VAL A 104 0.17 5.58 -12.40
C VAL A 104 1.59 5.52 -12.94
N SER A 105 1.81 6.10 -14.12
CA SER A 105 3.12 6.08 -14.76
C SER A 105 3.56 7.45 -15.25
N TYR A 106 4.86 7.70 -15.17
CA TYR A 106 5.51 8.88 -15.70
C TYR A 106 6.90 8.53 -16.23
N THR A 107 7.42 9.33 -17.13
CA THR A 107 8.78 9.18 -17.66
C THR A 107 9.62 10.35 -17.21
N ILE A 108 10.86 10.05 -16.84
CA ILE A 108 11.92 11.04 -16.66
C ILE A 108 12.95 10.83 -17.78
#